data_AF-A0A381NEC8-F1
#
_entry.id   AF-A0A381NEC8-F1
#
_cell.length_a   1.000
_cell.length_b   1.000
_cell.length_c   1.000
_cell.angle_alpha   90.00
_cell.angle_beta   90.00
_cell.angle_gamma   90.00
#
_symmetry.space_group_name_H-M   'P 1'
#
loop_
_entity.id
_entity.type
_entity.pdbx_description
1 polymer ?
#
loop_
_entity_poly.entity_id
_entity_poly.type
_entity_poly.pdbx_seq_one_letter_code
_entity_poly.pdbx_strand_id
1 'polypeptide(L)'
;MQRLILPFVLFFSFICDAQIVSISNGPNVQEKVQEALILAKPGDTIRLQEGFYSFSDGLSLDVDNVKVIGAGMDKTVLSFANQQSGAQGLLVTSSKVILKDFAIEDAKGDALKVIG
;
A
#
# COMPACT_ATOMS: atom_id res chain seq x y z
N MET A 1 23.09 8.29 -56.74
CA MET A 1 23.40 8.84 -55.40
C MET A 1 22.10 9.33 -54.78
N GLN A 2 21.64 8.75 -53.66
CA GLN A 2 21.13 9.43 -52.44
C GLN A 2 20.56 8.36 -51.51
N ARG A 3 21.24 8.14 -50.37
CA ARG A 3 20.70 7.44 -49.21
C ARG A 3 19.96 8.47 -48.36
N LEU A 4 18.75 8.18 -47.87
CA LEU A 4 18.16 8.97 -46.78
C LEU A 4 17.38 8.08 -45.80
N ILE A 5 18.16 7.56 -44.86
CA ILE A 5 17.93 7.33 -43.43
C ILE A 5 16.48 7.30 -42.94
N LEU A 6 16.03 6.09 -42.57
CA LEU A 6 14.84 5.82 -41.75
C LEU A 6 15.13 6.26 -40.30
N PRO A 7 14.27 7.06 -39.62
CA PRO A 7 14.50 7.37 -38.22
C PRO A 7 14.16 6.14 -37.38
N PHE A 8 15.17 5.57 -36.74
CA PHE A 8 14.99 4.53 -35.72
C PHE A 8 14.44 5.19 -34.45
N VAL A 9 13.11 5.27 -34.35
CA VAL A 9 12.42 5.74 -33.14
C VAL A 9 12.50 4.64 -32.09
N LEU A 10 13.39 4.83 -31.12
CA LEU A 10 13.51 4.00 -29.91
C LEU A 10 12.34 4.36 -28.98
N PHE A 11 11.18 3.73 -29.18
CA PHE A 11 10.10 3.72 -28.20
C PHE A 11 10.57 2.90 -26.99
N PHE A 12 11.16 3.56 -26.00
CA PHE A 12 11.46 2.95 -24.71
C PHE A 12 10.13 2.80 -23.97
N SER A 13 9.41 1.70 -24.24
CA SER A 13 8.23 1.34 -23.48
C SER A 13 8.67 1.15 -22.02
N PHE A 14 8.30 2.08 -21.14
CA PHE A 14 8.36 1.84 -19.71
C PHE A 14 7.41 0.68 -19.43
N ILE A 15 7.97 -0.53 -19.32
CA ILE A 15 7.25 -1.66 -18.77
C ILE A 15 7.05 -1.32 -17.30
N CYS A 16 5.85 -0.82 -16.98
CA CYS A 16 5.39 -0.65 -15.61
C CYS A 16 5.08 -2.05 -15.08
N ASP A 17 6.10 -2.73 -14.55
CA ASP A 17 5.91 -4.02 -13.90
C ASP A 17 5.31 -3.80 -12.51
N ALA A 18 4.21 -4.51 -12.23
CA ALA A 18 3.53 -4.42 -10.95
C ALA A 18 4.32 -5.20 -9.91
N GLN A 19 4.87 -4.51 -8.91
CA GLN A 19 5.69 -5.13 -7.88
C GLN A 19 4.81 -5.72 -6.77
N ILE A 20 5.25 -6.86 -6.21
CA ILE A 20 4.72 -7.39 -4.96
C ILE A 20 5.72 -7.11 -3.84
N VAL A 21 5.34 -6.26 -2.88
CA VAL A 21 6.12 -5.96 -1.67
C VAL A 21 5.53 -6.76 -0.52
N SER A 22 6.27 -7.74 0.01
CA SER A 22 5.79 -8.58 1.12
C SER A 22 6.36 -8.08 2.46
N ILE A 23 5.49 -7.88 3.45
CA ILE A 23 5.84 -7.34 4.77
C ILE A 23 5.39 -8.30 5.86
N SER A 24 6.35 -8.82 6.62
CA SER A 24 6.10 -9.56 7.86
C SER A 24 5.97 -8.60 9.03
N ASN A 25 5.22 -8.99 10.05
CA ASN A 25 5.28 -8.32 11.34
C ASN A 25 6.72 -8.39 11.93
N GLY A 26 7.06 -7.44 12.81
CA GLY A 26 8.37 -7.39 13.46
C GLY A 26 8.77 -5.97 13.90
N PRO A 27 10.05 -5.74 14.22
CA PRO A 27 10.54 -4.42 14.57
C PRO A 27 10.27 -3.40 13.45
N ASN A 28 9.91 -2.18 13.86
CA ASN A 28 9.62 -1.03 13.01
C ASN A 28 8.49 -1.29 11.99
N VAL A 29 7.47 -2.06 12.38
CA VAL A 29 6.37 -2.41 11.47
C VAL A 29 5.58 -1.19 10.99
N GLN A 30 5.39 -0.17 11.83
CA GLN A 30 4.80 1.12 11.47
C GLN A 30 5.54 1.74 10.26
N GLU A 31 6.85 1.90 10.39
CA GLU A 31 7.71 2.51 9.38
C GLU A 31 7.67 1.70 8.08
N LYS A 32 7.86 0.37 8.15
CA LYS A 32 7.88 -0.50 6.97
C LYS A 32 6.57 -0.48 6.19
N VAL A 33 5.44 -0.53 6.89
CA VAL A 33 4.13 -0.51 6.24
C VAL A 33 3.85 0.87 5.63
N GLN A 34 4.11 1.95 6.37
CA GLN A 34 3.90 3.29 5.86
C GLN A 34 4.83 3.63 4.68
N GLU A 35 6.10 3.23 4.74
CA GLU A 35 7.07 3.40 3.65
C GLU A 35 6.62 2.64 2.40
N ALA A 36 6.17 1.39 2.54
CA ALA A 36 5.65 0.62 1.41
C ALA A 36 4.41 1.28 0.76
N LEU A 37 3.51 1.86 1.57
CA LEU A 37 2.34 2.60 1.08
C LEU A 37 2.73 3.89 0.34
N ILE A 38 3.78 4.60 0.80
CA ILE A 38 4.30 5.82 0.17
C ILE A 38 5.06 5.52 -1.13
N LEU A 39 5.87 4.46 -1.15
CA LEU A 39 6.73 4.12 -2.29
C LEU A 39 6.03 3.27 -3.36
N ALA A 40 4.81 2.81 -3.09
CA ALA A 40 4.02 2.03 -4.04
C ALA A 40 3.79 2.81 -5.34
N LYS A 41 3.74 2.08 -6.45
CA LYS A 41 3.36 2.59 -7.76
C LYS A 41 2.00 2.03 -8.16
N PRO A 42 1.27 2.70 -9.07
CA PRO A 42 0.02 2.18 -9.58
C PRO A 42 0.18 0.76 -10.16
N GLY A 43 -0.64 -0.17 -9.67
CA GLY A 43 -0.58 -1.59 -10.01
C GLY A 43 0.08 -2.47 -8.94
N ASP A 44 0.87 -1.89 -8.03
CA ASP A 44 1.60 -2.65 -7.03
C ASP A 44 0.69 -3.33 -6.01
N THR A 45 1.22 -4.40 -5.42
CA THR A 45 0.56 -5.14 -4.33
C THR A 45 1.45 -5.16 -3.09
N ILE A 46 0.96 -4.57 -2.01
CA ILE A 46 1.52 -4.70 -0.67
C ILE A 46 0.87 -5.92 -0.02
N ARG A 47 1.66 -6.96 0.23
CA ARG A 47 1.22 -8.20 0.87
C ARG A 47 1.65 -8.20 2.33
N LEU A 48 0.69 -8.09 3.22
CA LEU A 48 0.88 -8.25 4.66
C LEU A 48 0.81 -9.74 4.98
N GLN A 49 1.86 -10.29 5.58
CA GLN A 49 1.85 -11.68 6.03
C GLN A 49 0.91 -11.86 7.23
N GLU A 50 0.73 -13.11 7.66
CA GLU A 50 0.00 -13.35 8.91
C GLU A 50 0.72 -12.67 10.09
N GLY A 51 -0.06 -12.12 11.01
CA GLY A 51 0.47 -11.43 12.17
C GLY A 51 -0.48 -10.40 12.76
N PHE A 52 -0.15 -9.99 13.98
CA PHE A 52 -0.78 -8.89 14.69
C PHE A 52 0.14 -7.66 14.64
N TYR A 53 -0.27 -6.65 13.91
CA TYR A 53 0.48 -5.44 13.64
C TYR A 53 -0.02 -4.35 14.59
N SER A 54 0.78 -3.95 15.57
CA SER A 54 0.45 -2.86 16.49
C SER A 54 1.00 -1.54 15.97
N PHE A 55 0.12 -0.56 15.78
CA PHE A 55 0.45 0.76 15.29
C PHE A 55 0.23 1.83 16.36
N SER A 56 1.12 2.82 16.40
CA SER A 56 1.01 4.00 17.27
C SER A 56 0.48 5.23 16.54
N ASP A 57 0.45 5.21 15.21
CA ASP A 57 -0.03 6.30 14.38
C ASP A 57 -0.87 5.74 13.23
N GLY A 58 -1.77 6.56 12.68
CA GLY A 58 -2.54 6.16 11.50
C GLY A 58 -1.65 5.88 10.28
N LEU A 59 -2.16 5.06 9.37
CA LEU A 59 -1.56 4.79 8.06
C LEU A 59 -2.24 5.62 6.97
N SER A 60 -1.51 5.96 5.91
CA SER A 60 -2.07 6.65 4.74
C SER A 60 -1.62 6.06 3.41
N LEU A 61 -2.56 5.99 2.45
CA LEU A 61 -2.33 5.61 1.06
C LEU A 61 -2.93 6.67 0.12
N ASP A 62 -2.08 7.28 -0.71
CA ASP A 62 -2.44 8.34 -1.67
C ASP A 62 -2.10 7.96 -3.13
N VAL A 63 -1.73 6.71 -3.37
CA VAL A 63 -1.42 6.19 -4.72
C VAL A 63 -2.60 5.40 -5.29
N ASP A 64 -2.97 5.73 -6.52
CA ASP A 64 -4.05 5.05 -7.24
C ASP A 64 -3.70 3.60 -7.59
N ASN A 65 -4.72 2.75 -7.69
CA ASN A 65 -4.60 1.38 -8.21
C ASN A 65 -3.59 0.50 -7.44
N VAL A 66 -3.45 0.71 -6.14
CA VAL A 66 -2.66 -0.14 -5.24
C VAL A 66 -3.54 -1.20 -4.58
N LYS A 67 -2.99 -2.41 -4.38
CA LYS A 67 -3.63 -3.47 -3.61
C LYS A 67 -2.91 -3.67 -2.28
N VAL A 68 -3.64 -3.69 -1.17
CA VAL A 68 -3.14 -4.12 0.14
C VAL A 68 -3.87 -5.41 0.50
N ILE A 69 -3.12 -6.49 0.68
CA ILE A 69 -3.68 -7.84 0.83
C ILE A 69 -3.04 -8.52 2.05
N GLY A 70 -3.87 -8.97 3.00
CA GLY A 70 -3.44 -9.79 4.13
C GLY A 70 -3.56 -11.29 3.86
N ALA A 71 -3.28 -12.10 4.89
CA ALA A 71 -3.37 -13.56 4.83
C ALA A 71 -4.77 -14.12 5.18
N GLY A 72 -5.71 -13.25 5.58
CA GLY A 72 -7.05 -13.56 6.04
C GLY A 72 -7.48 -12.61 7.17
N MET A 73 -8.79 -12.34 7.28
CA MET A 73 -9.31 -11.38 8.27
C MET A 73 -8.93 -11.72 9.71
N ASP A 74 -8.95 -13.01 10.06
CA ASP A 74 -8.54 -13.50 11.40
C ASP A 74 -7.03 -13.80 11.51
N LYS A 75 -6.26 -13.57 10.45
CA LYS A 75 -4.83 -13.92 10.36
C LYS A 75 -3.91 -12.71 10.25
N THR A 76 -4.38 -11.63 9.65
CA THR A 76 -3.66 -10.36 9.55
C THR A 76 -4.51 -9.28 10.20
N VAL A 77 -4.08 -8.80 11.36
CA VAL A 77 -4.79 -7.79 12.15
C VAL A 77 -3.95 -6.54 12.25
N LEU A 78 -4.51 -5.40 11.84
CA LEU A 78 -3.93 -4.07 11.98
C LEU A 78 -4.58 -3.40 13.20
N SER A 79 -3.94 -3.47 14.35
CA SER A 79 -4.47 -2.91 15.59
C SER A 79 -3.88 -1.53 15.88
N PHE A 80 -4.78 -0.60 16.17
CA PHE A 80 -4.50 0.78 16.53
C PHE A 80 -4.80 1.06 18.01
N ALA A 81 -4.88 0.01 18.86
CA ALA A 81 -5.17 0.15 20.29
C ALA A 81 -4.17 1.07 21.03
N ASN A 82 -2.94 1.21 20.50
CA ASN A 82 -1.88 2.06 21.03
C ASN A 82 -1.75 3.40 20.28
N GLN A 83 -2.72 3.78 19.45
CA GLN A 83 -2.67 4.98 18.62
C GLN A 83 -2.53 6.23 19.49
N GLN A 84 -1.49 7.02 19.25
CA GLN A 84 -1.20 8.28 19.94
C GLN A 84 -1.67 9.47 19.10
N SER A 85 -1.48 9.43 17.78
CA SER A 85 -1.86 10.50 16.86
C SER A 85 -2.72 10.04 15.68
N GLY A 86 -3.38 11.01 15.04
CA GLY A 86 -4.38 10.75 14.01
C GLY A 86 -5.73 10.31 14.58
N ALA A 87 -6.75 10.34 13.73
CA ALA A 87 -8.10 9.88 14.06
C ALA A 87 -8.52 8.64 13.26
N GLN A 88 -7.72 8.22 12.28
CA GLN A 88 -8.01 7.06 11.43
C GLN A 88 -6.98 5.95 11.65
N GLY A 89 -7.41 4.70 11.48
CA GLY A 89 -6.48 3.57 11.33
C GLY A 89 -5.80 3.61 9.98
N LEU A 90 -6.59 3.58 8.90
CA LEU A 90 -6.11 3.74 7.52
C LEU A 90 -6.89 4.83 6.80
N LEU A 91 -6.18 5.85 6.31
CA LEU A 91 -6.72 6.90 5.44
C LEU A 91 -6.33 6.62 3.98
N VAL A 92 -7.31 6.46 3.12
CA VAL A 92 -7.11 6.31 1.67
C VAL A 92 -7.59 7.57 0.98
N THR A 93 -6.70 8.26 0.26
CA THR A 93 -7.03 9.47 -0.52
C THR A 93 -6.80 9.25 -2.02
N SER A 94 -6.92 8.00 -2.46
CA SER A 94 -6.67 7.58 -3.83
C SER A 94 -7.78 6.68 -4.38
N SER A 95 -7.79 6.52 -5.69
CA SER A 95 -8.80 5.80 -6.45
C SER A 95 -8.34 4.37 -6.79
N LYS A 96 -9.32 3.47 -7.00
CA LYS A 96 -9.09 2.07 -7.45
C LYS A 96 -8.23 1.22 -6.50
N VAL A 97 -8.23 1.55 -5.22
CA VAL A 97 -7.54 0.75 -4.19
C VAL A 97 -8.32 -0.54 -3.89
N ILE A 98 -7.59 -1.64 -3.71
CA ILE A 98 -8.15 -2.90 -3.18
C ILE A 98 -7.55 -3.14 -1.80
N LEU A 99 -8.41 -3.18 -0.77
CA LEU A 99 -8.05 -3.62 0.58
C LEU A 99 -8.73 -4.97 0.82
N LYS A 100 -7.95 -6.02 1.12
CA LYS A 100 -8.48 -7.38 1.17
C LYS A 100 -7.79 -8.24 2.22
N ASP A 101 -8.55 -9.14 2.85
CA ASP A 101 -8.02 -10.25 3.66
C ASP A 101 -7.21 -9.80 4.91
N PHE A 102 -7.59 -8.70 5.57
CA PHE A 102 -7.08 -8.30 6.89
C PHE A 102 -8.15 -7.56 7.70
N ALA A 103 -7.99 -7.48 9.02
CA ALA A 103 -8.82 -6.68 9.92
C ALA A 103 -8.14 -5.34 10.27
N ILE A 104 -8.94 -4.30 10.53
CA ILE A 104 -8.48 -3.04 11.15
C ILE A 104 -9.25 -2.85 12.44
N GLU A 105 -8.54 -2.71 13.56
CA GLU A 105 -9.12 -2.72 14.90
C GLU A 105 -8.64 -1.53 15.74
N ASP A 106 -9.49 -1.11 16.68
CA ASP A 106 -9.15 -0.17 17.76
C ASP A 106 -8.58 1.20 17.33
N ALA A 107 -8.93 1.68 16.14
CA ALA A 107 -8.61 3.06 15.77
C ALA A 107 -9.35 4.04 16.69
N LYS A 108 -8.71 5.17 17.03
CA LYS A 108 -9.32 6.21 17.87
C LYS A 108 -10.62 6.78 17.28
N GLY A 109 -10.75 6.78 15.95
CA GLY A 109 -11.93 7.20 15.21
C GLY A 109 -12.28 6.19 14.12
N ASP A 110 -12.28 6.61 12.85
CA ASP A 110 -12.64 5.70 11.75
C ASP A 110 -11.54 4.66 11.53
N ALA A 111 -11.86 3.37 11.63
CA ALA A 111 -10.91 2.30 11.32
C ALA A 111 -10.36 2.43 9.89
N LEU A 112 -11.25 2.68 8.92
CA LEU A 112 -10.93 2.97 7.54
C LEU A 112 -11.70 4.22 7.10
N LYS A 113 -11.01 5.19 6.52
CA LYS A 113 -11.63 6.33 5.84
C LYS A 113 -11.13 6.41 4.40
N VAL A 114 -12.06 6.56 3.47
CA VAL A 114 -11.76 6.72 2.04
C VAL A 114 -12.28 8.06 1.57
N ILE A 115 -11.41 8.84 0.95
CA ILE A 115 -11.70 10.11 0.28
C ILE A 115 -11.20 9.94 -1.16
N GLY A 116 -11.99 9.23 -1.97
CA GLY A 116 -11.66 8.85 -3.35
C GLY A 116 -12.54 9.51 -4.39
#